data_AF-A0ABD3H378-F1
#
_entry.id   AF-A0ABD3H378-F1
#
_cell.length_a   1.000
_cell.length_b   1.000
_cell.length_c   1.000
_cell.angle_alpha   90.00
_cell.angle_beta   90.00
_cell.angle_gamma   90.00
#
_symmetry.space_group_name_H-M   'P 1'
#
loop_
_entity.id
_entity.type
_entity.pdbx_description
1 polymer ?
#
loop_
_entity_poly.entity_id
_entity_poly.type
_entity_poly.pdbx_seq_one_letter_code
_entity_poly.pdbx_strand_id
1 'polypeptide(L)'
;MASQAVDTACAAEIPAAVPSSRPRLIPHATGPATVLAMGKAVPPNVFEQATYPDFFFNITNSNDKPALKAKFQRICEKSGIKKRHF
;
A
#
# COMPACT_ATOMS: atom_id res chain seq x y z
N MET A 1 -52.36 -5.50 -49.48
CA MET A 1 -51.42 -4.64 -50.26
C MET A 1 -51.20 -3.38 -49.42
N ALA A 2 -50.06 -3.01 -48.87
CA ALA A 2 -48.75 -3.60 -48.69
C ALA A 2 -48.25 -3.05 -47.33
N SER A 3 -47.72 -3.93 -46.47
CA SER A 3 -47.27 -3.61 -45.12
C SER A 3 -45.76 -3.37 -45.14
N GLN A 4 -45.34 -2.29 -44.48
CA GLN A 4 -44.03 -2.03 -43.85
C GLN A 4 -42.82 -1.76 -44.77
N ALA A 5 -42.40 -0.48 -44.74
CA ALA A 5 -41.00 -0.10 -44.88
C ALA A 5 -40.27 -0.48 -43.58
N VAL A 6 -39.25 -1.32 -43.68
CA VAL A 6 -38.33 -1.65 -42.58
C VAL A 6 -36.92 -1.20 -42.96
N ASP A 7 -36.28 -0.59 -41.97
CA ASP A 7 -35.04 0.16 -41.99
C ASP A 7 -33.88 -0.57 -42.66
N THR A 8 -33.28 0.06 -43.67
CA THR A 8 -31.93 -0.29 -44.11
C THR A 8 -30.94 0.60 -43.37
N ALA A 9 -30.61 0.23 -42.14
CA ALA A 9 -29.46 0.78 -41.44
C ALA A 9 -28.20 0.11 -42.00
N CYS A 10 -27.40 0.90 -42.71
CA CYS A 10 -26.06 0.57 -43.18
C CYS A 10 -25.20 0.11 -41.98
N ALA A 11 -24.95 -1.19 -41.86
CA ALA A 11 -23.94 -1.71 -40.95
C ALA A 11 -22.57 -1.36 -41.54
N ALA A 12 -21.96 -0.29 -41.02
CA ALA A 12 -20.56 -0.01 -41.25
C ALA A 12 -19.74 -1.10 -40.52
N GLU A 13 -19.27 -2.09 -41.26
CA GLU A 13 -18.25 -3.01 -40.79
C GLU A 13 -16.97 -2.22 -40.51
N ILE A 14 -16.61 -2.12 -39.24
CA ILE A 14 -15.32 -1.60 -38.80
C ILE A 14 -14.26 -2.58 -39.35
N PRO A 15 -13.33 -2.15 -40.22
CA PRO A 15 -12.32 -3.05 -40.73
C PRO A 15 -11.46 -3.55 -39.57
N ALA A 16 -11.36 -4.88 -39.45
CA ALA A 16 -10.50 -5.52 -38.48
C ALA A 16 -9.07 -4.99 -38.65
N ALA A 17 -8.59 -4.24 -37.65
CA ALA A 17 -7.21 -3.78 -37.60
C ALA A 17 -6.29 -5.00 -37.69
N VAL A 18 -5.51 -5.07 -38.77
CA VAL A 18 -4.50 -6.11 -38.98
C VAL A 18 -3.49 -6.03 -37.83
N PRO A 19 -3.25 -7.11 -37.06
CA PRO A 19 -2.26 -7.06 -36.00
C PRO A 19 -0.86 -6.99 -36.61
N SER A 20 -0.23 -5.81 -36.54
CA SER A 20 1.11 -5.54 -37.07
C SER A 20 2.25 -6.15 -36.23
N SER A 21 1.94 -6.94 -35.22
CA SER A 21 2.91 -7.48 -34.26
C SER A 21 2.63 -8.95 -33.96
N ARG A 22 3.70 -9.76 -33.90
CA ARG A 22 3.61 -11.14 -33.44
C ARG A 22 2.91 -11.17 -32.08
N PRO A 23 1.84 -11.97 -31.92
CA PRO A 23 1.18 -12.09 -30.62
C PRO A 23 2.21 -12.61 -29.62
N ARG A 24 2.22 -12.00 -28.42
CA ARG A 24 2.98 -12.55 -27.31
C ARG A 24 2.53 -13.99 -27.09
N LEU A 25 3.47 -14.88 -26.76
CA LEU A 25 3.18 -16.28 -26.50
C LEU A 25 2.18 -16.47 -25.34
N ILE A 26 2.04 -15.45 -24.47
CA ILE A 26 1.17 -15.44 -23.30
C ILE A 26 0.29 -14.17 -23.30
N PRO A 27 -1.04 -14.30 -23.12
CA PRO A 27 -1.96 -13.17 -22.96
C PRO A 27 -1.63 -12.32 -21.72
N HIS A 28 -1.91 -11.02 -21.78
CA HIS A 28 -1.74 -10.11 -20.65
C HIS A 28 -3.08 -9.90 -19.95
N ALA A 29 -3.04 -9.53 -18.66
CA ALA A 29 -4.24 -9.09 -17.95
C ALA A 29 -4.76 -7.79 -18.56
N THR A 30 -6.07 -7.71 -18.75
CA THR A 30 -6.73 -6.52 -19.28
C THR A 30 -7.13 -5.60 -18.11
N GLY A 31 -6.75 -4.33 -18.19
CA GLY A 31 -7.15 -3.30 -17.24
C GLY A 31 -6.06 -2.90 -16.24
N PRO A 32 -6.32 -1.85 -15.43
CA PRO A 32 -5.38 -1.33 -14.46
C PRO A 32 -5.22 -2.26 -13.24
N ALA A 33 -4.01 -2.34 -12.69
CA ALA A 33 -3.75 -3.08 -11.46
C ALA A 33 -4.49 -2.45 -10.27
N THR A 34 -5.24 -3.25 -9.51
CA THR A 34 -6.04 -2.80 -8.37
C THR A 34 -5.74 -3.66 -7.14
N VAL A 35 -5.67 -3.04 -5.96
CA VAL A 35 -5.49 -3.79 -4.71
C VAL A 35 -6.82 -4.46 -4.33
N LEU A 36 -6.83 -5.79 -4.28
CA LEU A 36 -8.03 -6.57 -3.93
C LEU A 36 -8.24 -6.70 -2.42
N ALA A 37 -7.16 -6.81 -1.64
CA ALA A 37 -7.21 -6.88 -0.18
C ALA A 37 -5.91 -6.40 0.45
N MET A 38 -6.01 -5.90 1.69
CA MET A 38 -4.87 -5.56 2.55
C MET A 38 -5.11 -6.13 3.95
N GLY A 39 -4.11 -6.84 4.47
CA GLY A 39 -4.12 -7.36 5.84
C GLY A 39 -2.93 -6.81 6.63
N LYS A 40 -3.13 -6.56 7.93
CA LYS A 40 -2.07 -6.16 8.87
C LYS A 40 -2.19 -6.97 10.15
N ALA A 41 -1.06 -7.50 10.62
CA ALA A 41 -0.93 -8.13 11.93
C ALA A 41 0.22 -7.46 12.69
N VAL A 42 0.05 -7.29 14.00
CA VAL A 42 1.02 -6.63 14.87
C VAL A 42 1.07 -7.34 16.22
N PRO A 43 2.24 -7.49 16.86
CA PRO A 43 2.35 -8.06 18.19
C PRO A 43 1.46 -7.34 19.23
N PRO A 44 0.99 -8.06 20.27
CA PRO A 44 0.13 -7.48 21.31
C PRO A 44 0.88 -6.52 22.22
N ASN A 45 2.21 -6.62 22.30
CA ASN A 45 3.02 -5.77 23.15
C ASN A 45 3.11 -4.35 22.56
N VAL A 46 2.77 -3.34 23.37
CA VAL A 46 2.72 -1.94 22.97
C VAL A 46 3.56 -1.12 23.92
N PHE A 47 4.51 -0.37 23.37
CA PHE A 47 5.27 0.61 24.10
C PHE A 47 4.96 2.02 23.61
N GLU A 48 4.70 2.93 24.55
CA GLU A 48 4.57 4.35 24.27
C GLU A 48 5.95 4.99 24.14
N GLN A 49 6.12 5.82 23.10
CA GLN A 49 7.41 6.44 22.81
C GLN A 49 7.80 7.49 23.86
N ALA A 50 6.82 8.08 24.56
CA ALA A 50 7.06 9.06 25.62
C ALA A 50 7.75 8.45 26.85
N THR A 51 7.37 7.23 27.24
CA THR A 51 7.92 6.52 28.41
C THR A 51 9.03 5.53 28.04
N TYR A 52 9.25 5.31 26.74
CA TYR A 52 10.28 4.40 26.24
C TYR A 52 11.71 4.72 26.71
N PRO A 53 12.15 5.99 26.81
CA PRO A 53 13.48 6.32 27.33
C PRO A 53 13.73 5.81 28.74
N ASP A 54 12.74 5.92 29.63
CA ASP A 54 12.86 5.44 30.99
C ASP A 54 12.86 3.91 31.04
N PHE A 55 11.93 3.28 30.31
CA PHE A 55 11.86 1.83 30.20
C PHE A 55 13.16 1.20 29.68
N PHE A 56 13.72 1.75 28.60
CA PHE A 56 14.92 1.23 27.96
C PHE A 56 16.12 1.28 28.90
N PHE A 57 16.39 2.43 29.52
CA PHE A 57 17.55 2.60 30.40
C PHE A 57 17.44 1.81 31.71
N ASN A 58 16.21 1.59 32.19
CA ASN A 58 15.95 0.74 33.36
C ASN A 58 16.26 -0.74 33.06
N ILE A 59 15.89 -1.26 31.89
CA ILE A 59 16.13 -2.68 31.54
C ILE A 59 17.58 -2.92 31.15
N THR A 60 18.22 -1.95 30.49
CA THR A 60 19.62 -2.10 30.04
C THR A 60 20.64 -1.72 31.11
N ASN A 61 20.21 -1.48 32.37
CA ASN A 61 21.07 -1.06 33.48
C ASN A 61 22.03 0.08 33.10
N SER A 62 21.55 1.04 32.31
CA SER A 62 22.37 2.13 31.75
C SER A 62 22.08 3.48 32.42
N ASN A 63 21.46 3.44 33.60
CA ASN A 63 21.02 4.62 34.36
C ASN A 63 22.19 5.53 34.80
N ASP A 64 23.41 5.00 34.83
CA ASP A 64 24.63 5.72 35.18
C ASP A 64 25.03 6.78 34.13
N LYS A 65 24.36 6.81 32.97
CA LYS A 65 24.67 7.69 31.83
C LYS A 65 23.55 8.71 31.56
N PRO A 66 23.36 9.72 32.44
CA PRO A 66 22.26 10.68 32.31
C PRO A 66 22.34 11.52 31.03
N ALA A 67 23.55 11.86 30.57
CA ALA A 67 23.75 12.60 29.32
C ALA A 67 23.29 11.81 28.08
N LEU A 68 23.44 10.47 28.10
CA LEU A 68 22.97 9.61 27.01
C LEU A 68 21.45 9.50 27.04
N LYS A 69 20.86 9.38 28.23
CA LYS A 69 19.41 9.36 28.42
C LYS A 69 18.75 10.63 27.88
N ALA A 70 19.31 11.81 28.16
CA ALA A 70 18.80 13.07 27.63
C ALA A 70 18.86 13.16 26.09
N LYS A 71 19.93 12.64 25.47
CA LYS A 71 20.03 12.56 24.00
C LYS A 71 18.97 11.61 23.43
N PHE A 72 18.76 10.46 24.08
CA PHE A 72 17.78 9.47 23.66
C PHE A 72 16.35 9.98 23.79
N GLN A 73 16.02 10.66 24.89
CA GLN A 73 14.73 11.31 25.08
C GLN A 73 14.43 12.30 23.95
N ARG A 74 15.39 13.17 23.59
CA ARG A 74 15.23 14.10 22.47
C ARG A 74 14.99 13.38 21.13
N ILE A 75 15.62 12.24 20.90
CA ILE A 75 15.41 11.43 19.70
C ILE A 75 14.00 10.83 19.70
N CYS A 76 13.55 10.28 20.82
CA CYS A 76 12.20 9.72 20.98
C CYS A 76 11.12 10.78 20.73
N GLU A 77 11.27 11.97 21.32
CA GLU A 77 10.34 13.10 21.13
C GLU A 77 10.30 13.58 19.67
N LYS A 78 11.46 13.68 19.00
CA LYS A 78 11.55 14.16 17.61
C LYS A 78 11.22 13.10 16.56
N SER A 79 11.04 11.84 16.95
CA SER A 79 10.81 10.74 16.01
C SER A 79 9.43 10.75 15.34
N GLY A 80 8.49 11.57 15.84
CA GLY A 80 7.11 11.62 15.33
C GLY A 80 6.30 10.34 15.60
N ILE A 81 6.80 9.45 16.45
CA ILE A 81 6.19 8.16 16.75
C ILE A 81 5.48 8.22 18.10
N LYS A 82 4.22 7.78 18.13
CA LYS A 82 3.41 7.74 19.37
C LYS A 82 3.61 6.43 20.13
N LYS A 83 3.48 5.31 19.43
CA LYS A 83 3.60 3.97 19.98
C LYS A 83 4.29 3.03 19.00
N ARG A 84 4.98 2.03 19.54
CA ARG A 84 5.61 0.95 18.78
C ARG A 84 5.16 -0.38 19.33
N HIS A 85 5.00 -1.33 18.42
CA HIS A 85 4.83 -2.71 18.78
C HIS A 85 6.18 -3.40 18.56
N PHE A 86 6.59 -4.21 19.52
CA PHE A 86 7.83 -4.97 19.50
C PHE A 86 7.52 -6.46 19.60
#